data_AF-A0A8K0MP40-F1
#
_entry.id   AF-A0A8K0MP40-F1
#
_cell.length_a   1.000
_cell.length_b   1.000
_cell.length_c   1.000
_cell.angle_alpha   90.00
_cell.angle_beta   90.00
_cell.angle_gamma   90.00
#
_symmetry.space_group_name_H-M   'P 1'
#
loop_
_entity.id
_entity.type
_entity.pdbx_description
1 polymer ?
#
loop_
_entity_poly.entity_id
_entity_poly.type
_entity_poly.pdbx_seq_one_letter_code
_entity_poly.pdbx_strand_id
1 'polypeptide(L)'
;MLGCFLPCLDNRCSDDSTPDLDPVLLISGIGGSIMNSKMKKFGFQTRVWVRILFSDLEFKKKVLSVYNPKTGYTESLAKDTELVVPDDDYGLYAIDILDPSLLIKCLHVTEVYQFHDMIDMLVGCGYKKGTTLFGFGYDFRQSNRIDKSMEGLKVKLETAYKASGGKKINIISHSMGGLLLSCFMSLHNDVFTKYVNKWICIACPFQGAPGCINDSLLTGLQFVDGLESYFFVSRWTMHQLLVECPSIYEMLPNPKFNWKKQPEILVWRKHSEDGETSVDLDSYGPTESITLFKDALRHNELDYDGKTVALPFNMAILRWASVTRQVFNNAKLPEGVHFYNIYGTSFDTPYDVCYGSKESPITDLSDVCHAMPQYSYVDGDGTVPAESAEADGFEAVERVGVAASHRGLLKDERVLSLIQKWLGVEKKSNKHSKTSKVADASSNKPMNCV
;
A
#
# COMPACT_ATOMS: atom_id res chain seq x y z
N MET A 1 -21.59 -71.96 20.86
CA MET A 1 -20.47 -71.77 19.92
C MET A 1 -20.14 -70.29 19.90
N LEU A 2 -18.86 -69.96 20.08
CA LEU A 2 -18.33 -68.67 20.54
C LEU A 2 -18.83 -67.44 19.77
N GLY A 3 -19.06 -66.36 20.52
CA GLY A 3 -19.18 -65.01 19.99
C GLY A 3 -17.82 -64.39 19.66
N CYS A 4 -17.85 -63.39 18.79
CA CYS A 4 -16.77 -62.42 18.62
C CYS A 4 -17.38 -61.02 18.58
N PHE A 5 -17.34 -60.36 19.74
CA PHE A 5 -17.30 -58.91 19.84
C PHE A 5 -15.95 -58.44 19.28
N LEU A 6 -15.97 -57.53 18.31
CA LEU A 6 -14.83 -56.73 17.89
C LEU A 6 -15.20 -55.26 18.07
N PRO A 7 -14.57 -54.53 19.00
CA PRO A 7 -14.71 -53.09 19.10
C PRO A 7 -13.81 -52.45 18.05
N CYS A 8 -14.41 -51.85 17.01
CA CYS A 8 -13.68 -50.94 16.14
C CYS A 8 -13.44 -49.66 16.94
N LEU A 9 -12.21 -49.53 17.44
CA LEU A 9 -11.67 -48.34 18.06
C LEU A 9 -11.90 -47.12 17.16
N ASP A 10 -12.66 -46.18 17.69
CA ASP A 10 -12.70 -44.78 17.28
C ASP A 10 -11.27 -44.19 17.43
N ASN A 11 -10.47 -44.33 16.39
CA ASN A 11 -9.23 -43.56 16.24
C ASN A 11 -9.58 -42.18 15.65
N ARG A 12 -10.41 -41.42 16.37
CA ARG A 12 -10.37 -39.97 16.27
C ARG A 12 -9.20 -39.51 17.12
N CYS A 13 -8.00 -39.57 16.54
CA CYS A 13 -6.91 -38.72 17.00
C CYS A 13 -7.25 -37.28 16.56
N SER A 14 -8.25 -36.69 17.21
CA SER A 14 -8.53 -35.26 17.13
C SER A 14 -7.48 -34.55 17.98
N ASP A 15 -6.26 -34.49 17.46
CA ASP A 15 -5.26 -33.51 17.91
C ASP A 15 -5.26 -32.30 16.96
N ASP A 16 -6.43 -31.99 16.40
CA ASP A 16 -6.69 -30.80 15.62
C ASP A 16 -7.29 -29.74 16.56
N SER A 17 -6.53 -29.37 17.59
CA SER A 17 -6.78 -28.13 18.31
C SER A 17 -6.32 -26.97 17.43
N THR A 18 -6.98 -26.80 16.28
CA THR A 18 -6.84 -25.58 15.49
C THR A 18 -7.27 -24.44 16.40
N PRO A 19 -6.36 -23.51 16.75
CA PRO A 19 -6.72 -22.41 17.62
C PRO A 19 -7.90 -21.67 16.99
N ASP A 20 -8.90 -21.39 17.81
CA ASP A 20 -10.17 -20.77 17.40
C ASP A 20 -9.94 -19.28 17.09
N LEU A 21 -9.08 -18.98 16.12
CA LEU A 21 -8.69 -17.63 15.75
C LEU A 21 -9.75 -16.99 14.85
N ASP A 22 -10.01 -15.70 15.06
CA ASP A 22 -10.78 -14.89 14.13
C ASP A 22 -9.92 -14.63 12.89
N PRO A 23 -10.46 -14.78 11.66
CA PRO A 23 -9.69 -14.63 10.45
C PRO A 23 -9.14 -13.22 10.24
N VAL A 24 -7.98 -13.11 9.60
CA VAL A 24 -7.32 -11.86 9.23
C VAL A 24 -7.28 -11.70 7.71
N LEU A 25 -7.64 -10.51 7.23
CA LEU A 25 -7.46 -10.10 5.83
C LEU A 25 -6.49 -8.91 5.77
N LEU A 26 -5.41 -9.07 5.03
CA LEU A 26 -4.41 -8.03 4.78
C LEU A 26 -4.72 -7.27 3.48
N ILE A 27 -4.71 -5.94 3.51
CA ILE A 27 -4.99 -5.07 2.35
C ILE A 27 -3.82 -4.11 2.12
N SER A 28 -3.23 -4.13 0.92
CA SER A 28 -2.07 -3.30 0.58
C SER A 28 -2.40 -1.84 0.23
N GLY A 29 -1.38 -0.99 0.27
CA GLY A 29 -1.43 0.38 -0.21
C GLY A 29 -1.03 0.55 -1.68
N ILE A 30 -0.81 1.81 -2.07
CA ILE A 30 -0.32 2.16 -3.41
C ILE A 30 1.04 1.52 -3.68
N GLY A 31 1.21 0.92 -4.86
CA GLY A 31 2.43 0.20 -5.23
C GLY A 31 2.69 -1.10 -4.45
N GLY A 32 1.88 -1.43 -3.43
CA GLY A 32 2.08 -2.56 -2.53
C GLY A 32 1.50 -3.89 -3.00
N SER A 33 1.17 -4.01 -4.29
CA SER A 33 0.65 -5.22 -4.93
C SER A 33 1.48 -5.58 -6.14
N ILE A 34 1.80 -6.87 -6.33
CA ILE A 34 2.36 -7.38 -7.59
C ILE A 34 1.34 -7.16 -8.72
N MET A 35 1.82 -6.71 -9.88
CA MET A 35 1.06 -6.69 -11.13
C MET A 35 1.77 -7.49 -12.21
N ASN A 36 0.98 -8.28 -12.92
CA ASN A 36 1.39 -9.01 -14.11
C ASN A 36 0.69 -8.41 -15.34
N SER A 37 1.41 -8.38 -16.46
CA SER A 37 0.83 -8.24 -17.78
C SER A 37 0.49 -9.62 -18.31
N LYS A 38 -0.78 -9.85 -18.63
CA LYS A 38 -1.32 -11.12 -19.14
C LYS A 38 -1.71 -10.95 -20.60
N MET A 39 -1.20 -11.81 -21.48
CA MET A 39 -1.58 -11.81 -22.89
C MET A 39 -3.02 -12.26 -23.07
N LYS A 40 -3.83 -11.49 -23.79
CA LYS A 40 -5.26 -11.81 -24.03
C LYS A 40 -5.46 -13.10 -24.82
N LYS A 41 -4.57 -13.41 -25.76
CA LYS A 41 -4.71 -14.59 -26.66
C LYS A 41 -4.27 -15.91 -26.04
N PHE A 42 -3.18 -15.92 -25.28
CA PHE A 42 -2.52 -17.14 -24.79
C PHE A 42 -2.46 -17.24 -23.27
N GLY A 43 -2.85 -16.20 -22.53
CA GLY A 43 -2.87 -16.20 -21.07
C GLY A 43 -1.49 -16.16 -20.40
N PHE A 44 -0.39 -16.12 -21.16
CA PHE A 44 0.96 -15.99 -20.61
C PHE A 44 1.08 -14.71 -19.79
N GLN A 45 1.65 -14.83 -18.59
CA GLN A 45 1.81 -13.73 -17.65
C GLN A 45 3.27 -13.37 -17.46
N THR A 46 3.57 -12.08 -17.39
CA THR A 46 4.88 -11.55 -17.04
C THR A 46 4.73 -10.54 -15.93
N ARG A 47 5.52 -10.65 -14.86
CA ARG A 47 5.54 -9.64 -13.80
C ARG A 47 6.09 -8.32 -14.36
N VAL A 48 5.32 -7.25 -14.16
CA VAL A 48 5.65 -5.90 -14.61
C VAL A 48 5.79 -4.92 -13.44
N TRP A 49 5.28 -5.29 -12.26
CA TRP A 49 5.45 -4.53 -11.02
C TRP A 49 5.36 -5.47 -9.80
N VAL A 50 6.14 -5.32 -8.73
CA VAL A 50 7.45 -4.65 -8.74
C VAL A 50 8.43 -5.54 -9.49
N ARG A 51 9.34 -4.92 -10.24
CA ARG A 51 10.39 -5.62 -10.97
C ARG A 51 11.65 -4.79 -10.88
N ILE A 52 12.77 -5.44 -10.61
CA ILE A 52 14.09 -4.78 -10.55
C ILE A 52 14.82 -4.94 -11.91
N LEU A 53 14.86 -6.14 -12.47
CA LEU A 53 15.54 -6.35 -13.76
C LEU A 53 14.70 -5.90 -14.96
N PHE A 54 15.21 -5.02 -15.82
CA PHE A 54 14.49 -4.45 -16.98
C PHE A 54 13.18 -3.73 -16.60
N SER A 55 13.14 -3.17 -15.39
CA SER A 55 11.99 -2.50 -14.81
C SER A 55 11.40 -1.45 -15.74
N ASP A 56 12.20 -0.45 -16.13
CA ASP A 56 11.77 0.67 -16.96
C ASP A 56 11.31 0.23 -18.36
N LEU A 57 12.02 -0.71 -19.00
CA LEU A 57 11.68 -1.23 -20.33
C LEU A 57 10.31 -1.92 -20.36
N GLU A 58 10.07 -2.83 -19.41
CA GLU A 58 8.82 -3.59 -19.35
C GLU A 58 7.66 -2.72 -18.87
N PHE A 59 7.94 -1.79 -17.96
CA PHE A 59 6.98 -0.81 -17.49
C PHE A 59 6.51 0.10 -18.62
N LYS A 60 7.44 0.68 -19.39
CA LYS A 60 7.13 1.50 -20.58
C LYS A 60 6.28 0.74 -21.58
N LYS A 61 6.60 -0.52 -21.87
CA LYS A 61 5.88 -1.31 -22.86
C LYS A 61 4.46 -1.72 -22.41
N LYS A 62 4.28 -2.09 -21.14
CA LYS A 62 3.09 -2.84 -20.70
C LYS A 62 2.24 -2.14 -19.64
N VAL A 63 2.80 -1.17 -18.91
CA VAL A 63 2.15 -0.55 -17.74
C VAL A 63 1.65 0.86 -18.03
N LEU A 64 2.32 1.63 -18.89
CA LEU A 64 1.87 2.96 -19.28
C LEU A 64 0.43 2.95 -19.77
N SER A 65 -0.33 3.93 -19.30
CA SER A 65 -1.80 3.90 -19.34
C SER A 65 -2.37 5.30 -19.44
N VAL A 66 -3.62 5.37 -19.90
CA VAL A 66 -4.39 6.61 -20.00
C VAL A 66 -5.75 6.41 -19.34
N TYR A 67 -6.23 7.42 -18.63
CA TYR A 67 -7.56 7.38 -18.04
C TYR A 67 -8.65 7.56 -19.09
N ASN A 68 -9.63 6.67 -19.05
CA ASN A 68 -10.80 6.72 -19.90
C ASN A 68 -12.00 7.25 -19.10
N PRO A 69 -12.44 8.51 -19.33
CA PRO A 69 -13.52 9.11 -18.56
C PRO A 69 -14.89 8.49 -18.82
N LYS A 70 -15.05 7.68 -19.87
CA LYS A 70 -16.31 6.97 -20.14
C LYS A 70 -16.45 5.73 -19.26
N THR A 71 -15.34 5.04 -19.00
CA THR A 71 -15.32 3.80 -18.20
C THR A 71 -14.97 4.09 -16.74
N GLY A 72 -14.24 5.17 -16.48
CA GLY A 72 -13.69 5.50 -15.16
C GLY A 72 -12.40 4.76 -14.83
N TYR A 73 -11.82 4.04 -15.80
CA TYR A 73 -10.62 3.23 -15.62
C TYR A 73 -9.37 3.88 -16.23
N THR A 74 -8.23 3.63 -15.59
CA THR A 74 -6.90 3.82 -16.17
C THR A 74 -6.53 2.58 -16.98
N GLU A 75 -6.54 2.72 -18.30
CA GLU A 75 -6.43 1.61 -19.27
C GLU A 75 -5.02 1.58 -19.87
N SER A 76 -4.41 0.38 -19.94
CA SER A 76 -3.08 0.21 -20.52
C SER A 76 -3.06 0.54 -22.01
N LEU A 77 -2.01 1.24 -22.44
CA LEU A 77 -1.75 1.52 -23.85
C LEU A 77 -1.46 0.22 -24.64
N ALA A 78 -0.98 -0.82 -23.97
CA ALA A 78 -0.73 -2.14 -24.56
C ALA A 78 -2.06 -2.87 -24.86
N LYS A 79 -2.42 -2.97 -26.15
CA LYS A 79 -3.74 -3.48 -26.56
C LYS A 79 -3.91 -4.99 -26.45
N ASP A 80 -2.82 -5.74 -26.57
CA ASP A 80 -2.80 -7.21 -26.60
C ASP A 80 -2.67 -7.85 -25.21
N THR A 81 -2.44 -7.03 -24.18
CA THR A 81 -2.32 -7.49 -22.79
C THR A 81 -3.35 -6.82 -21.88
N GLU A 82 -3.55 -7.42 -20.72
CA GLU A 82 -4.30 -6.85 -19.61
C GLU A 82 -3.44 -6.89 -18.35
N LEU A 83 -3.59 -5.89 -17.48
CA LEU A 83 -2.91 -5.87 -16.18
C LEU A 83 -3.79 -6.60 -15.16
N VAL A 84 -3.18 -7.56 -14.47
CA VAL A 84 -3.83 -8.40 -13.48
C VAL A 84 -2.99 -8.47 -12.21
N VAL A 85 -3.67 -8.46 -11.07
CA VAL A 85 -3.05 -8.74 -9.77
C VAL A 85 -3.22 -10.23 -9.48
N PRO A 86 -2.14 -10.96 -9.13
CA PRO A 86 -2.23 -12.37 -8.76
C PRO A 86 -3.15 -12.59 -7.56
N ASP A 87 -3.92 -13.69 -7.57
CA ASP A 87 -4.69 -14.14 -6.40
C ASP A 87 -4.11 -15.42 -5.77
N ASP A 88 -2.91 -15.81 -6.22
CA ASP A 88 -2.16 -16.94 -5.67
C ASP A 88 -1.95 -16.82 -4.16
N ASP A 89 -1.84 -17.97 -3.49
CA ASP A 89 -1.72 -18.06 -2.04
C ASP A 89 -2.82 -17.24 -1.32
N TYR A 90 -4.05 -17.34 -1.83
CA TYR A 90 -5.24 -16.64 -1.31
C TYR A 90 -5.10 -15.12 -1.30
N GLY A 91 -4.36 -14.58 -2.26
CA GLY A 91 -4.02 -13.17 -2.42
C GLY A 91 -2.84 -12.70 -1.57
N LEU A 92 -2.24 -13.57 -0.74
CA LEU A 92 -1.06 -13.21 0.05
C LEU A 92 0.17 -13.05 -0.84
N TYR A 93 0.31 -13.86 -1.88
CA TYR A 93 1.46 -13.77 -2.80
C TYR A 93 1.63 -12.38 -3.40
N ALA A 94 0.53 -11.71 -3.74
CA ALA A 94 0.58 -10.39 -4.34
C ALA A 94 1.10 -9.29 -3.40
N ILE A 95 1.07 -9.50 -2.08
CA ILE A 95 1.37 -8.47 -1.08
C ILE A 95 2.49 -8.88 -0.11
N ASP A 96 3.08 -10.06 -0.29
CA ASP A 96 4.13 -10.61 0.58
C ASP A 96 5.51 -9.97 0.26
N ILE A 97 6.18 -10.46 -0.77
CA ILE A 97 7.43 -9.92 -1.32
C ILE A 97 7.15 -9.47 -2.75
N LEU A 98 7.29 -8.18 -3.05
CA LEU A 98 6.87 -7.59 -4.33
C LEU A 98 7.77 -7.98 -5.52
N ASP A 99 9.05 -8.29 -5.26
CA ASP A 99 9.94 -8.97 -6.21
C ASP A 99 10.44 -10.31 -5.62
N PRO A 100 9.72 -11.42 -5.82
CA PRO A 100 10.08 -12.72 -5.27
C PRO A 100 11.18 -13.46 -6.07
N SER A 101 11.95 -12.78 -6.93
CA SER A 101 13.00 -13.45 -7.70
C SER A 101 14.11 -13.99 -6.80
N LEU A 102 14.72 -15.12 -7.21
CA LEU A 102 15.75 -15.80 -6.42
C LEU A 102 16.91 -14.86 -6.08
N LEU A 103 17.36 -14.04 -7.03
CA LEU A 103 18.42 -13.07 -6.82
C LEU A 103 18.07 -12.10 -5.68
N ILE A 104 16.85 -11.57 -5.67
CA ILE A 104 16.40 -10.60 -4.67
C ILE A 104 16.25 -11.22 -3.29
N LYS A 105 15.76 -12.46 -3.22
CA LYS A 105 15.73 -13.23 -1.97
C LYS A 105 17.14 -13.53 -1.45
N CYS A 106 18.07 -13.91 -2.33
CA CYS A 106 19.46 -14.18 -1.97
C CYS A 106 20.22 -12.92 -1.50
N LEU A 107 19.95 -11.77 -2.13
CA LEU A 107 20.54 -10.48 -1.75
C LEU A 107 19.82 -9.81 -0.57
N HIS A 108 18.71 -10.39 -0.11
CA HIS A 108 17.90 -9.90 1.00
C HIS A 108 17.54 -8.41 0.88
N VAL A 109 17.07 -8.00 -0.31
CA VAL A 109 16.66 -6.61 -0.55
C VAL A 109 15.33 -6.36 0.15
N THR A 110 15.40 -5.98 1.43
CA THR A 110 14.20 -5.81 2.27
C THR A 110 13.25 -4.71 1.79
N GLU A 111 13.70 -3.82 0.91
CA GLU A 111 12.87 -2.76 0.31
C GLU A 111 11.70 -3.28 -0.55
N VAL A 112 11.73 -4.55 -0.97
CA VAL A 112 10.60 -5.18 -1.68
C VAL A 112 9.74 -6.06 -0.78
N TYR A 113 10.08 -6.20 0.50
CA TYR A 113 9.31 -6.97 1.47
C TYR A 113 8.18 -6.07 1.97
N GLN A 114 6.94 -6.44 1.68
CA GLN A 114 5.77 -5.63 2.00
C GLN A 114 5.09 -6.15 3.26
N PHE A 115 4.28 -7.20 3.20
CA PHE A 115 3.66 -7.82 4.38
C PHE A 115 4.42 -9.02 4.93
N HIS A 116 5.61 -9.34 4.40
CA HIS A 116 6.34 -10.56 4.72
C HIS A 116 6.48 -10.83 6.22
N ASP A 117 7.06 -9.90 6.98
CA ASP A 117 7.27 -10.06 8.43
C ASP A 117 5.96 -10.19 9.21
N MET A 118 4.91 -9.50 8.76
CA MET A 118 3.58 -9.59 9.36
C MET A 118 2.91 -10.95 9.07
N ILE A 119 3.04 -11.46 7.84
CA ILE A 119 2.55 -12.79 7.46
C ILE A 119 3.27 -13.85 8.29
N ASP A 120 4.60 -13.78 8.39
CA ASP A 120 5.41 -14.71 9.18
C ASP A 120 5.06 -14.65 10.67
N MET A 121 4.85 -13.44 11.20
CA MET A 121 4.38 -13.24 12.57
C MET A 121 3.00 -13.89 12.81
N LEU A 122 2.03 -13.67 11.92
CA LEU A 122 0.68 -14.23 12.06
C LEU A 122 0.70 -15.75 11.93
N VAL A 123 1.45 -16.31 10.97
CA VAL A 123 1.65 -17.76 10.86
C VAL A 123 2.30 -18.31 12.14
N GLY A 124 3.29 -17.62 12.71
CA GLY A 124 3.89 -17.96 14.00
C GLY A 124 2.94 -17.90 15.20
N CYS A 125 1.83 -17.15 15.09
CA CYS A 125 0.74 -17.14 16.07
C CYS A 125 -0.30 -18.25 15.83
N GLY A 126 -0.14 -19.05 14.77
CA GLY A 126 -1.01 -20.19 14.44
C GLY A 126 -2.08 -19.89 13.39
N TYR A 127 -2.03 -18.73 12.73
CA TYR A 127 -2.88 -18.46 11.56
C TYR A 127 -2.52 -19.38 10.39
N LYS A 128 -3.53 -19.82 9.64
CA LYS A 128 -3.38 -20.71 8.49
C LYS A 128 -3.82 -20.00 7.22
N LYS A 129 -2.91 -19.88 6.24
CA LYS A 129 -3.20 -19.30 4.93
C LYS A 129 -4.38 -20.02 4.27
N GLY A 130 -5.36 -19.27 3.78
CA GLY A 130 -6.55 -19.80 3.13
C GLY A 130 -7.64 -20.33 4.06
N THR A 131 -7.40 -20.34 5.38
CA THR A 131 -8.42 -20.71 6.38
C THR A 131 -8.67 -19.57 7.36
N THR A 132 -7.62 -18.97 7.91
CA THR A 132 -7.72 -17.83 8.84
C THR A 132 -6.82 -16.65 8.45
N LEU A 133 -6.01 -16.77 7.39
CA LEU A 133 -5.18 -15.67 6.88
C LEU A 133 -5.32 -15.52 5.38
N PHE A 134 -5.61 -14.30 4.94
CA PHE A 134 -5.91 -13.97 3.55
C PHE A 134 -5.24 -12.64 3.16
N GLY A 135 -4.96 -12.47 1.87
CA GLY A 135 -4.45 -11.22 1.31
C GLY A 135 -5.39 -10.66 0.26
N PHE A 136 -5.33 -9.34 0.08
CA PHE A 136 -6.03 -8.64 -0.96
C PHE A 136 -5.12 -7.57 -1.58
N GLY A 137 -4.49 -7.95 -2.69
CA GLY A 137 -3.88 -7.00 -3.61
C GLY A 137 -4.89 -6.53 -4.67
N TYR A 138 -4.67 -5.33 -5.19
CA TYR A 138 -5.54 -4.72 -6.21
C TYR A 138 -4.75 -3.78 -7.12
N ASP A 139 -5.35 -3.39 -8.24
CA ASP A 139 -4.74 -2.44 -9.18
C ASP A 139 -4.73 -1.04 -8.55
N PHE A 140 -3.63 -0.69 -7.92
CA PHE A 140 -3.46 0.56 -7.17
C PHE A 140 -3.48 1.82 -8.03
N ARG A 141 -3.52 1.69 -9.36
CA ARG A 141 -3.63 2.83 -10.29
C ARG A 141 -5.05 3.36 -10.34
N GLN A 142 -6.02 2.49 -10.10
CA GLN A 142 -7.44 2.79 -10.21
C GLN A 142 -7.95 3.57 -8.99
N SER A 143 -9.15 4.13 -9.11
CA SER A 143 -9.87 4.76 -8.02
C SER A 143 -10.11 3.79 -6.86
N ASN A 144 -10.04 4.28 -5.62
CA ASN A 144 -10.35 3.53 -4.40
C ASN A 144 -11.80 3.03 -4.33
N ARG A 145 -12.69 3.53 -5.19
CA ARG A 145 -14.08 3.08 -5.33
C ARG A 145 -14.40 2.47 -6.69
N ILE A 146 -13.39 2.00 -7.42
CA ILE A 146 -13.61 1.35 -8.72
C ILE A 146 -14.32 0.01 -8.52
N ASP A 147 -15.33 -0.27 -9.35
CA ASP A 147 -16.21 -1.44 -9.21
C ASP A 147 -15.44 -2.76 -9.10
N LYS A 148 -14.37 -2.91 -9.88
CA LYS A 148 -13.53 -4.13 -9.86
C LYS A 148 -12.93 -4.40 -8.49
N SER A 149 -12.43 -3.37 -7.81
CA SER A 149 -11.84 -3.50 -6.47
C SER A 149 -12.92 -3.66 -5.39
N MET A 150 -14.04 -2.95 -5.53
CA MET A 150 -15.18 -3.06 -4.59
C MET A 150 -15.81 -4.45 -4.62
N GLU A 151 -16.19 -4.95 -5.79
CA GLU A 151 -16.74 -6.31 -5.93
C GLU A 151 -15.70 -7.38 -5.60
N GLY A 152 -14.43 -7.16 -5.96
CA GLY A 152 -13.33 -8.05 -5.56
C GLY A 152 -13.19 -8.18 -4.04
N LEU A 153 -13.24 -7.06 -3.31
CA LEU A 153 -13.15 -7.06 -1.84
C LEU A 153 -14.38 -7.73 -1.21
N LYS A 154 -15.58 -7.49 -1.74
CA LYS A 154 -16.81 -8.17 -1.30
C LYS A 154 -16.70 -9.69 -1.44
N VAL A 155 -16.25 -10.18 -2.60
CA VAL A 155 -16.03 -11.61 -2.84
C VAL A 155 -14.95 -12.17 -1.91
N LYS A 156 -13.86 -11.43 -1.69
CA LYS A 156 -12.78 -11.86 -0.77
C LYS A 156 -13.29 -11.98 0.67
N LEU A 157 -14.07 -11.03 1.17
CA LEU A 157 -14.68 -11.08 2.51
C LEU A 157 -15.64 -12.26 2.65
N GLU A 158 -16.51 -12.49 1.67
CA GLU A 158 -17.43 -13.63 1.69
C GLU A 158 -16.68 -14.97 1.68
N THR A 159 -15.62 -15.07 0.87
CA THR A 159 -14.77 -16.26 0.76
C THR A 159 -14.04 -16.53 2.08
N ALA A 160 -13.42 -15.51 2.67
CA ALA A 160 -12.75 -15.61 3.96
C ALA A 160 -13.75 -16.04 5.05
N TYR A 161 -14.92 -15.39 5.13
CA TYR A 161 -15.96 -15.72 6.10
C TYR A 161 -16.37 -17.20 6.04
N LYS A 162 -16.61 -17.72 4.83
CA LYS A 162 -16.97 -19.14 4.62
C LYS A 162 -15.82 -20.08 4.98
N ALA A 163 -14.60 -19.77 4.54
CA ALA A 163 -13.41 -20.58 4.80
C ALA A 163 -13.06 -20.64 6.29
N SER A 164 -13.43 -19.61 7.06
CA SER A 164 -13.21 -19.52 8.51
C SER A 164 -14.39 -19.99 9.35
N GLY A 165 -15.31 -20.79 8.79
CA GLY A 165 -16.42 -21.37 9.54
C GLY A 165 -17.50 -20.37 9.97
N GLY A 166 -17.64 -19.24 9.26
CA GLY A 166 -18.64 -18.22 9.56
C GLY A 166 -18.23 -17.19 10.61
N LYS A 167 -16.93 -17.05 10.86
CA LYS A 167 -16.39 -16.00 11.73
C LYS A 167 -16.19 -14.69 10.98
N LYS A 168 -16.46 -13.57 11.68
CA LYS A 168 -16.17 -12.23 11.17
C LYS A 168 -14.66 -12.01 11.07
N ILE A 169 -14.26 -11.20 10.09
CA ILE A 169 -12.88 -10.94 9.70
C ILE A 169 -12.33 -9.70 10.41
N ASN A 170 -11.10 -9.80 10.89
CA ASN A 170 -10.26 -8.68 11.31
C ASN A 170 -9.47 -8.19 10.09
N ILE A 171 -9.65 -6.94 9.68
CA ILE A 171 -8.95 -6.37 8.53
C ILE A 171 -7.73 -5.59 9.02
N ILE A 172 -6.58 -5.80 8.38
CA ILE A 172 -5.39 -4.96 8.54
C ILE A 172 -5.09 -4.30 7.19
N SER A 173 -5.18 -2.98 7.13
CA SER A 173 -4.92 -2.22 5.90
C SER A 173 -3.71 -1.31 6.05
N HIS A 174 -2.92 -1.17 4.99
CA HIS A 174 -1.77 -0.26 4.94
C HIS A 174 -2.00 0.88 3.95
N SER A 175 -1.61 2.10 4.33
CA SER A 175 -1.55 3.26 3.45
C SER A 175 -2.87 3.49 2.70
N MET A 176 -2.84 3.65 1.39
CA MET A 176 -4.03 3.82 0.54
C MET A 176 -5.08 2.71 0.68
N GLY A 177 -4.69 1.50 1.13
CA GLY A 177 -5.64 0.42 1.42
C GLY A 177 -6.67 0.81 2.50
N GLY A 178 -6.33 1.74 3.40
CA GLY A 178 -7.27 2.33 4.34
C GLY A 178 -8.33 3.20 3.66
N LEU A 179 -7.95 4.00 2.65
CA LEU A 179 -8.89 4.81 1.85
C LEU A 179 -9.83 3.94 1.02
N LEU A 180 -9.31 2.86 0.42
CA LEU A 180 -10.12 1.84 -0.26
C LEU A 180 -11.15 1.24 0.70
N LEU A 181 -10.73 0.91 1.92
CA LEU A 181 -11.64 0.34 2.91
C LEU A 181 -12.68 1.35 3.40
N SER A 182 -12.31 2.63 3.56
CA SER A 182 -13.27 3.69 3.88
C SER A 182 -14.30 3.89 2.76
N CYS A 183 -13.89 3.82 1.49
CA CYS A 183 -14.83 3.83 0.36
C CYS A 183 -15.77 2.63 0.41
N PHE A 184 -15.22 1.43 0.59
CA PHE A 184 -16.00 0.20 0.66
C PHE A 184 -17.00 0.21 1.82
N MET A 185 -16.59 0.69 3.00
CA MET A 185 -17.46 0.81 4.18
C MET A 185 -18.63 1.78 3.96
N SER A 186 -18.37 2.86 3.21
CA SER A 186 -19.38 3.87 2.86
C SER A 186 -20.38 3.35 1.82
N LEU A 187 -19.91 2.62 0.81
CA LEU A 187 -20.72 2.14 -0.33
C LEU A 187 -21.40 0.78 -0.07
N HIS A 188 -20.79 -0.07 0.74
CA HIS A 188 -21.20 -1.45 1.02
C HIS A 188 -21.29 -1.72 2.52
N ASN A 189 -21.95 -0.81 3.23
CA ASN A 189 -22.05 -0.82 4.69
C ASN A 189 -22.68 -2.11 5.24
N ASP A 190 -23.67 -2.66 4.57
CA ASP A 190 -24.34 -3.92 4.91
C ASP A 190 -23.37 -5.11 4.85
N VAL A 191 -22.57 -5.18 3.79
CA VAL A 191 -21.53 -6.20 3.60
C VAL A 191 -20.44 -6.05 4.66
N PHE A 192 -19.97 -4.82 4.89
CA PHE A 192 -18.95 -4.54 5.90
C PHE A 192 -19.41 -4.93 7.30
N THR A 193 -20.63 -4.53 7.70
CA THR A 193 -21.23 -4.87 9.00
C THR A 193 -21.39 -6.37 9.19
N LYS A 194 -21.78 -7.08 8.12
CA LYS A 194 -21.97 -8.53 8.14
C LYS A 194 -20.66 -9.28 8.36
N TYR A 195 -19.60 -8.88 7.66
CA TYR A 195 -18.37 -9.68 7.58
C TYR A 195 -17.23 -9.18 8.46
N VAL A 196 -17.19 -7.92 8.87
CA VAL A 196 -16.03 -7.33 9.56
C VAL A 196 -16.25 -7.23 11.06
N ASN A 197 -15.21 -7.55 11.84
CA ASN A 197 -15.18 -7.47 13.30
C ASN A 197 -14.29 -6.33 13.81
N LYS A 198 -13.08 -6.25 13.25
CA LYS A 198 -12.08 -5.23 13.60
C LYS A 198 -11.45 -4.66 12.34
N TRP A 199 -11.03 -3.41 12.41
CA TRP A 199 -10.19 -2.78 11.42
C TRP A 199 -8.98 -2.15 12.10
N ILE A 200 -7.78 -2.63 11.76
CA ILE A 200 -6.50 -2.05 12.14
C ILE A 200 -5.94 -1.33 10.91
N CYS A 201 -5.81 -0.02 10.99
CA CYS A 201 -5.28 0.80 9.91
C CYS A 201 -3.84 1.23 10.22
N ILE A 202 -2.95 1.12 9.24
CA ILE A 202 -1.53 1.47 9.38
C ILE A 202 -1.18 2.53 8.33
N ALA A 203 -0.76 3.71 8.79
CA ALA A 203 -0.24 4.81 7.98
C ALA A 203 -1.15 5.26 6.82
N CYS A 204 -2.48 5.23 7.01
CA CYS A 204 -3.40 5.66 5.96
C CYS A 204 -3.40 7.19 5.81
N PRO A 205 -3.22 7.74 4.60
CA PRO A 205 -3.25 9.18 4.36
C PRO A 205 -4.69 9.71 4.33
N PHE A 206 -5.40 9.68 5.46
CA PHE A 206 -6.82 10.05 5.52
C PHE A 206 -7.10 11.45 4.96
N GLN A 207 -6.20 12.41 5.18
CA GLN A 207 -6.32 13.78 4.65
C GLN A 207 -5.42 14.05 3.43
N GLY A 208 -4.72 13.03 2.93
CA GLY A 208 -3.76 13.14 1.83
C GLY A 208 -2.31 13.14 2.29
N ALA A 209 -1.38 13.09 1.33
CA ALA A 209 0.06 13.09 1.57
C ALA A 209 0.69 14.21 0.72
N PRO A 210 0.66 15.48 1.20
CA PRO A 210 0.78 16.65 0.34
C PRO A 210 2.08 16.69 -0.46
N GLY A 211 3.25 16.58 0.19
CA GLY A 211 4.54 16.68 -0.48
C GLY A 211 4.73 15.60 -1.54
N CYS A 212 4.55 14.34 -1.16
CA CYS A 212 4.72 13.21 -2.08
C CYS A 212 3.72 13.25 -3.25
N ILE A 213 2.46 13.60 -3.01
CA ILE A 213 1.41 13.53 -4.06
C ILE A 213 1.47 14.74 -5.00
N ASN A 214 1.71 15.95 -4.50
CA ASN A 214 1.90 17.12 -5.36
C ASN A 214 3.08 16.91 -6.30
N ASP A 215 4.19 16.40 -5.75
CA ASP A 215 5.39 16.15 -6.52
C ASP A 215 5.25 14.97 -7.51
N SER A 216 4.51 13.91 -7.14
CA SER A 216 4.13 12.83 -8.06
C SER A 216 3.51 13.35 -9.36
N LEU A 217 2.62 14.33 -9.23
CA LEU A 217 1.88 14.91 -10.35
C LEU A 217 2.71 15.89 -11.16
N LEU A 218 3.74 16.50 -10.59
CA LEU A 218 4.58 17.47 -11.30
C LEU A 218 5.82 16.83 -11.91
N THR A 219 6.59 16.09 -11.13
CA THR A 219 7.90 15.58 -11.57
C THR A 219 8.07 14.08 -11.38
N GLY A 220 7.13 13.42 -10.70
CA GLY A 220 7.10 11.97 -10.47
C GLY A 220 7.56 11.58 -9.07
N LEU A 221 7.71 10.28 -8.84
CA LEU A 221 8.27 9.73 -7.61
C LEU A 221 9.40 8.77 -7.91
N GLN A 222 10.36 8.71 -7.01
CA GLN A 222 11.39 7.68 -7.00
C GLN A 222 11.38 7.02 -5.62
N PHE A 223 11.24 5.70 -5.60
CA PHE A 223 11.04 4.94 -4.36
C PHE A 223 12.36 4.52 -3.70
N VAL A 224 13.50 4.76 -4.36
CA VAL A 224 14.85 4.39 -3.92
C VAL A 224 15.81 5.47 -4.38
N ASP A 225 16.63 6.00 -3.48
CA ASP A 225 17.66 7.00 -3.77
C ASP A 225 19.03 6.37 -4.08
N GLY A 226 19.88 7.08 -4.83
CA GLY A 226 21.26 6.65 -5.10
C GLY A 226 21.44 5.70 -6.29
N LEU A 227 22.55 4.94 -6.31
CA LEU A 227 22.91 4.04 -7.42
C LEU A 227 21.91 2.89 -7.62
N GLU A 228 21.14 2.55 -6.59
CA GLU A 228 20.12 1.49 -6.66
C GLU A 228 18.90 1.94 -7.46
N SER A 229 18.66 3.24 -7.54
CA SER A 229 17.53 3.84 -8.26
C SER A 229 17.52 3.53 -9.77
N TYR A 230 18.70 3.24 -10.37
CA TYR A 230 18.84 2.83 -11.77
C TYR A 230 18.20 1.48 -12.08
N PHE A 231 17.98 0.64 -11.07
CA PHE A 231 17.30 -0.65 -11.23
C PHE A 231 15.78 -0.52 -11.10
N PHE A 232 15.26 0.63 -10.68
CA PHE A 232 13.83 0.88 -10.57
C PHE A 232 13.31 1.71 -11.75
N VAL A 233 11.99 1.82 -11.84
CA VAL A 233 11.33 2.65 -12.85
C VAL A 233 11.80 4.09 -12.67
N SER A 234 12.19 4.75 -13.77
CA SER A 234 12.70 6.12 -13.68
C SER A 234 11.61 7.07 -13.16
N ARG A 235 12.03 8.14 -12.48
CA ARG A 235 11.11 9.16 -11.94
C ARG A 235 10.16 9.70 -13.01
N TRP A 236 10.68 9.99 -14.20
CA TRP A 236 9.88 10.49 -15.33
C TRP A 236 8.93 9.44 -15.89
N THR A 237 9.39 8.19 -16.05
CA THR A 237 8.49 7.09 -16.46
C THR A 237 7.36 6.90 -15.46
N MET A 238 7.65 7.04 -14.17
CA MET A 238 6.64 6.97 -13.11
C MET A 238 5.67 8.14 -13.20
N HIS A 239 6.17 9.38 -13.36
CA HIS A 239 5.34 10.56 -13.62
C HIS A 239 4.32 10.31 -14.75
N GLN A 240 4.80 9.82 -15.90
CA GLN A 240 3.95 9.53 -17.07
C GLN A 240 2.84 8.51 -16.79
N LEU A 241 3.01 7.61 -15.82
CA LEU A 241 1.91 6.75 -15.35
C LEU A 241 1.00 7.49 -14.37
N LEU A 242 1.59 8.12 -13.34
CA LEU A 242 0.88 8.62 -12.17
C LEU A 242 -0.09 9.76 -12.50
N VAL A 243 0.20 10.58 -13.51
CA VAL A 243 -0.69 11.67 -13.97
C VAL A 243 -2.03 11.17 -14.49
N GLU A 244 -2.13 9.89 -14.88
CA GLU A 244 -3.34 9.22 -15.37
C GLU A 244 -3.93 8.24 -14.34
N CYS A 245 -3.47 8.23 -13.08
CA CYS A 245 -3.94 7.34 -12.01
C CYS A 245 -4.90 8.05 -11.06
N PRO A 246 -6.21 7.70 -11.00
CA PRO A 246 -7.15 8.24 -10.03
C PRO A 246 -6.73 8.14 -8.57
N SER A 247 -6.00 7.08 -8.20
CA SER A 247 -5.49 6.92 -6.84
C SER A 247 -4.62 8.08 -6.36
N ILE A 248 -3.83 8.68 -7.25
CA ILE A 248 -2.95 9.82 -6.93
C ILE A 248 -3.78 11.05 -6.60
N TYR A 249 -4.79 11.35 -7.42
CA TYR A 249 -5.68 12.49 -7.22
C TYR A 249 -6.52 12.33 -5.93
N GLU A 250 -6.85 11.10 -5.55
CA GLU A 250 -7.62 10.82 -4.33
C GLU A 250 -6.80 11.05 -3.04
N MET A 251 -5.47 11.08 -3.15
CA MET A 251 -4.52 11.36 -2.05
C MET A 251 -3.97 12.79 -2.04
N LEU A 252 -4.46 13.67 -2.94
CA LEU A 252 -4.16 15.10 -2.88
C LEU A 252 -4.53 15.69 -1.50
N PRO A 253 -3.84 16.76 -1.05
CA PRO A 253 -4.15 17.40 0.21
C PRO A 253 -5.62 17.82 0.26
N ASN A 254 -6.34 17.40 1.29
CA ASN A 254 -7.75 17.75 1.44
C ASN A 254 -7.90 19.27 1.68
N PRO A 255 -8.48 20.05 0.73
CA PRO A 255 -8.63 21.50 0.87
C PRO A 255 -9.61 21.92 1.97
N LYS A 256 -10.47 20.98 2.43
CA LYS A 256 -11.45 21.22 3.50
C LYS A 256 -10.93 20.79 4.88
N PHE A 257 -9.75 20.17 4.96
CA PHE A 257 -9.16 19.80 6.23
C PHE A 257 -8.45 21.00 6.84
N ASN A 258 -8.63 21.18 8.15
CA ASN A 258 -8.03 22.28 8.89
C ASN A 258 -6.60 21.92 9.31
N TRP A 259 -5.69 21.89 8.34
CA TRP A 259 -4.28 21.65 8.58
C TRP A 259 -3.69 22.67 9.56
N LYS A 260 -2.82 22.25 10.49
CA LYS A 260 -2.06 23.16 11.38
C LYS A 260 -1.31 24.24 10.60
N LYS A 261 -0.75 23.87 9.46
CA LYS A 261 -0.20 24.76 8.42
C LYS A 261 -0.75 24.27 7.09
N GLN A 262 -1.34 25.14 6.27
CA GLN A 262 -1.77 24.73 4.93
C GLN A 262 -0.56 24.25 4.11
N PRO A 263 -0.61 23.07 3.47
CA PRO A 263 0.46 22.61 2.61
C PRO A 263 0.46 23.40 1.30
N GLU A 264 1.64 23.81 0.85
CA GLU A 264 1.80 24.69 -0.32
C GLU A 264 2.74 24.08 -1.36
N ILE A 265 2.51 24.44 -2.62
CA ILE A 265 3.51 24.33 -3.69
C ILE A 265 4.10 25.71 -3.90
N LEU A 266 5.42 25.83 -3.84
CA LEU A 266 6.16 27.06 -3.99
C LEU A 266 6.94 27.02 -5.31
N VAL A 267 6.93 28.12 -6.07
CA VAL A 267 7.67 28.20 -7.33
C VAL A 267 8.40 29.53 -7.38
N TRP A 268 9.73 29.50 -7.52
CA TRP A 268 10.50 30.69 -7.83
C TRP A 268 10.21 31.09 -9.26
N ARG A 269 9.50 32.21 -9.46
CA ARG A 269 8.98 32.64 -10.76
C ARG A 269 9.71 33.89 -11.22
N LYS A 270 10.07 33.90 -12.50
CA LYS A 270 10.58 35.09 -13.18
C LYS A 270 9.42 35.83 -13.81
N HIS A 271 9.08 36.98 -13.25
CA HIS A 271 8.05 37.86 -13.79
C HIS A 271 8.71 38.98 -14.60
N SER A 272 8.06 39.39 -15.69
CA SER A 272 8.47 40.57 -16.45
C SER A 272 7.26 41.46 -16.65
N GLU A 273 7.24 42.57 -15.93
CA GLU A 273 6.22 43.62 -16.06
C GLU A 273 6.93 44.92 -16.44
N ASP A 274 6.41 45.61 -17.46
CA ASP A 274 6.89 46.92 -17.92
C ASP A 274 8.41 47.03 -18.22
N GLY A 275 9.05 45.91 -18.59
CA GLY A 275 10.47 45.85 -18.93
C GLY A 275 11.41 45.67 -17.75
N GLU A 276 10.89 45.67 -16.52
CA GLU A 276 11.63 45.23 -15.33
C GLU A 276 11.42 43.72 -15.12
N THR A 277 12.42 43.06 -14.54
CA THR A 277 12.37 41.64 -14.22
C THR A 277 12.47 41.48 -12.71
N SER A 278 11.46 40.84 -12.12
CA SER A 278 11.49 40.42 -10.71
C SER A 278 11.56 38.90 -10.60
N VAL A 279 12.06 38.44 -9.46
CA VAL A 279 12.07 37.02 -9.11
C VAL A 279 11.38 36.89 -7.77
N ASP A 280 10.17 36.33 -7.81
CA ASP A 280 9.29 36.22 -6.66
C ASP A 280 8.98 34.75 -6.38
N LEU A 281 8.63 34.44 -5.13
CA LEU A 281 8.24 33.09 -4.72
C LEU A 281 6.72 33.01 -4.71
N ASP A 282 6.15 32.48 -5.79
CA ASP A 282 4.71 32.26 -5.91
C ASP A 282 4.32 31.06 -5.02
N SER A 283 3.21 31.18 -4.29
CA SER A 283 2.66 30.11 -3.44
C SER A 283 1.30 29.65 -3.94
N TYR A 284 1.11 28.34 -3.98
CA TYR A 284 -0.12 27.68 -4.43
C TYR A 284 -0.61 26.72 -3.33
N GLY A 285 -1.71 27.06 -2.68
CA GLY A 285 -2.39 26.18 -1.74
C GLY A 285 -3.12 25.00 -2.42
N PRO A 286 -3.83 24.16 -1.65
CA PRO A 286 -4.50 22.97 -2.20
C PRO A 286 -5.52 23.24 -3.31
N THR A 287 -6.15 24.41 -3.33
CA THR A 287 -7.12 24.77 -4.39
C THR A 287 -6.42 25.44 -5.57
N GLU A 288 -5.48 26.34 -5.29
CA GLU A 288 -4.73 27.12 -6.26
C GLU A 288 -3.79 26.23 -7.09
N SER A 289 -3.25 25.16 -6.50
CA SER A 289 -2.38 24.17 -7.16
C SER A 289 -2.99 23.55 -8.42
N ILE A 290 -4.34 23.50 -8.53
CA ILE A 290 -5.02 23.03 -9.75
C ILE A 290 -4.62 23.85 -10.98
N THR A 291 -4.48 25.17 -10.82
CA THR A 291 -4.05 26.05 -11.91
C THR A 291 -2.60 25.78 -12.30
N LEU A 292 -1.73 25.65 -11.31
CA LEU A 292 -0.33 25.27 -11.50
C LEU A 292 -0.20 23.93 -12.24
N PHE A 293 -0.92 22.88 -11.83
CA PHE A 293 -0.86 21.59 -12.52
C PHE A 293 -1.29 21.69 -13.99
N LYS A 294 -2.35 22.45 -14.28
CA LYS A 294 -2.79 22.66 -15.66
C LYS A 294 -1.71 23.32 -16.51
N ASP A 295 -1.04 24.34 -15.98
CA ASP A 295 -0.04 25.10 -16.72
C ASP A 295 1.28 24.34 -16.85
N ALA A 296 1.67 23.59 -15.81
CA ALA A 296 2.86 22.75 -15.81
C ALA A 296 2.72 21.56 -16.78
N LEU A 297 1.56 20.89 -16.79
CA LEU A 297 1.35 19.71 -17.62
C LEU A 297 0.78 20.04 -19.02
N ARG A 298 0.61 21.31 -19.40
CA ARG A 298 -0.08 21.67 -20.66
C ARG A 298 0.56 21.13 -21.94
N HIS A 299 1.88 20.88 -21.90
CA HIS A 299 2.67 20.32 -22.99
C HIS A 299 3.21 18.93 -22.66
N ASN A 300 2.73 18.32 -21.57
CA ASN A 300 3.22 17.02 -21.13
C ASN A 300 2.78 15.93 -22.11
N GLU A 301 3.74 15.11 -22.53
CA GLU A 301 3.53 14.08 -23.53
C GLU A 301 4.38 12.84 -23.26
N LEU A 302 3.93 11.74 -23.85
CA LEU A 302 4.57 10.43 -23.80
C LEU A 302 4.78 9.93 -25.24
N ASP A 303 6.01 9.55 -25.57
CA ASP A 303 6.27 8.70 -26.74
C ASP A 303 5.98 7.25 -26.39
N TYR A 304 5.00 6.66 -27.08
CA TYR A 304 4.68 5.24 -26.99
C TYR A 304 4.63 4.62 -28.39
N ASP A 305 5.59 3.73 -28.68
CA ASP A 305 5.78 3.09 -29.99
C ASP A 305 5.85 4.10 -31.16
N GLY A 306 6.58 5.21 -30.96
CA GLY A 306 6.77 6.25 -31.98
C GLY A 306 5.54 7.14 -32.19
N LYS A 307 4.57 7.09 -31.27
CA LYS A 307 3.40 7.97 -31.25
C LYS A 307 3.41 8.83 -30.01
N THR A 308 3.18 10.11 -30.21
CA THR A 308 2.96 11.06 -29.12
C THR A 308 1.56 10.89 -28.54
N VAL A 309 1.49 10.72 -27.22
CA VAL A 309 0.27 10.66 -26.42
C VAL A 309 0.31 11.84 -25.44
N ALA A 310 -0.65 12.75 -25.52
CA ALA A 310 -0.74 13.87 -24.59
C ALA A 310 -1.18 13.39 -23.21
N LEU A 311 -0.49 13.87 -22.16
CA LEU A 311 -0.76 13.56 -20.75
C LEU A 311 -0.95 14.85 -19.91
N PRO A 312 -1.92 15.72 -20.28
CA PRO A 312 -2.17 16.94 -19.53
C PRO A 312 -2.76 16.62 -18.15
N PHE A 313 -2.75 17.60 -17.24
CA PHE A 313 -3.46 17.45 -15.97
C PHE A 313 -4.94 17.11 -16.19
N ASN A 314 -5.38 15.98 -15.64
CA ASN A 314 -6.63 15.35 -16.03
C ASN A 314 -7.80 15.80 -15.14
N MET A 315 -8.55 16.81 -15.60
CA MET A 315 -9.72 17.34 -14.89
C MET A 315 -10.87 16.34 -14.74
N ALA A 316 -10.93 15.28 -15.56
CA ALA A 316 -11.94 14.23 -15.36
C ALA A 316 -11.60 13.38 -14.13
N ILE A 317 -10.32 13.04 -13.96
CA ILE A 317 -9.84 12.34 -12.77
C ILE A 317 -10.04 13.19 -11.52
N LEU A 318 -9.69 14.48 -11.55
CA LEU A 318 -9.89 15.37 -10.40
C LEU A 318 -11.36 15.45 -9.95
N ARG A 319 -12.30 15.53 -10.90
CA ARG A 319 -13.74 15.50 -10.60
C ARG A 319 -14.15 14.16 -9.99
N TRP A 320 -13.64 13.06 -10.52
CA TRP A 320 -13.88 11.72 -9.98
C TRP A 320 -13.38 11.59 -8.54
N ALA A 321 -12.13 12.01 -8.29
CA ALA A 321 -11.49 11.99 -6.98
C ALA A 321 -12.22 12.88 -5.96
N SER A 322 -12.76 14.02 -6.38
CA SER A 322 -13.59 14.89 -5.54
C SER A 322 -14.86 14.19 -5.05
N VAL A 323 -15.49 13.36 -5.90
CA VAL A 323 -16.62 12.52 -5.50
C VAL A 323 -16.15 11.40 -4.56
N THR A 324 -15.03 10.74 -4.86
CA THR A 324 -14.46 9.71 -3.97
C THR A 324 -14.15 10.26 -2.58
N ARG A 325 -13.60 11.47 -2.47
CA ARG A 325 -13.37 12.18 -1.22
C ARG A 325 -14.66 12.35 -0.40
N GLN A 326 -15.77 12.69 -1.05
CA GLN A 326 -17.07 12.76 -0.36
C GLN A 326 -17.51 11.39 0.15
N VAL A 327 -17.31 10.34 -0.64
CA VAL A 327 -17.68 8.96 -0.25
C VAL A 327 -16.98 8.55 1.03
N PHE A 328 -15.65 8.67 1.12
CA PHE A 328 -14.95 8.23 2.33
C PHE A 328 -15.02 9.24 3.48
N ASN A 329 -15.23 10.53 3.24
CA ASN A 329 -15.57 11.48 4.31
C ASN A 329 -16.93 11.17 4.96
N ASN A 330 -17.85 10.56 4.21
CA ASN A 330 -19.16 10.12 4.71
C ASN A 330 -19.11 8.72 5.36
N ALA A 331 -17.96 8.05 5.33
CA ALA A 331 -17.83 6.71 5.90
C ALA A 331 -18.08 6.76 7.41
N LYS A 332 -18.90 5.84 7.90
CA LYS A 332 -19.20 5.68 9.33
C LYS A 332 -18.90 4.26 9.73
N LEU A 333 -18.14 4.12 10.82
CA LEU A 333 -17.85 2.82 11.40
C LEU A 333 -19.17 2.19 11.89
N PRO A 334 -19.54 0.98 11.44
CA PRO A 334 -20.75 0.33 11.92
C PRO A 334 -20.67 -0.03 13.41
N GLU A 335 -21.83 -0.09 14.06
CA GLU A 335 -21.93 -0.51 15.45
C GLU A 335 -21.34 -1.93 15.64
N GLY A 336 -20.52 -2.08 16.67
CA GLY A 336 -19.86 -3.34 17.00
C GLY A 336 -18.57 -3.64 16.23
N VAL A 337 -18.16 -2.81 15.27
CA VAL A 337 -16.83 -2.91 14.65
C VAL A 337 -15.83 -2.07 15.44
N HIS A 338 -14.72 -2.67 15.85
CA HIS A 338 -13.66 -1.95 16.56
C HIS A 338 -12.60 -1.42 15.59
N PHE A 339 -12.25 -0.15 15.72
CA PHE A 339 -11.23 0.50 14.89
C PHE A 339 -9.98 0.82 15.71
N TYR A 340 -8.80 0.55 15.13
CA TYR A 340 -7.49 0.87 15.68
C TYR A 340 -6.66 1.56 14.61
N ASN A 341 -5.86 2.55 15.01
CA ASN A 341 -5.03 3.31 14.09
C ASN A 341 -3.57 3.30 14.55
N ILE A 342 -2.65 3.01 13.62
CA ILE A 342 -1.22 3.16 13.79
C ILE A 342 -0.76 4.19 12.75
N TYR A 343 -0.09 5.25 13.21
CA TYR A 343 0.51 6.25 12.34
C TYR A 343 1.99 6.38 12.65
N GLY A 344 2.79 6.65 11.62
CA GLY A 344 4.23 6.84 11.83
C GLY A 344 4.56 8.26 12.28
N THR A 345 5.63 8.37 13.05
CA THR A 345 6.14 9.63 13.63
C THR A 345 7.66 9.65 13.56
N SER A 346 8.27 10.79 13.86
CA SER A 346 9.70 10.98 14.02
C SER A 346 10.54 10.82 12.75
N PHE A 347 9.90 10.89 11.56
CA PHE A 347 10.58 10.99 10.28
C PHE A 347 10.20 12.30 9.58
N ASP A 348 11.20 12.95 9.02
CA ASP A 348 11.03 14.12 8.15
C ASP A 348 10.15 13.74 6.96
N THR A 349 8.95 14.29 6.92
CA THR A 349 7.93 13.92 5.93
C THR A 349 7.68 15.08 4.99
N PRO A 350 7.89 14.91 3.66
CA PRO A 350 7.67 15.95 2.68
C PRO A 350 6.28 16.59 2.82
N TYR A 351 6.25 17.91 2.98
CA TYR A 351 5.02 18.66 3.24
C TYR A 351 4.77 19.71 2.17
N ASP A 352 5.58 20.76 2.12
CA ASP A 352 5.58 21.72 1.03
C ASP A 352 6.58 21.28 -0.04
N VAL A 353 6.33 21.65 -1.29
CA VAL A 353 7.23 21.35 -2.42
C VAL A 353 7.62 22.65 -3.11
N CYS A 354 8.91 22.88 -3.27
CA CYS A 354 9.46 24.09 -3.88
C CYS A 354 10.22 23.76 -5.17
N TYR A 355 10.00 24.55 -6.22
CA TYR A 355 10.66 24.40 -7.52
C TYR A 355 11.39 25.67 -7.95
N GLY A 356 12.57 25.48 -8.56
CA GLY A 356 13.47 26.57 -8.95
C GLY A 356 14.26 27.16 -7.78
N SER A 357 15.03 28.22 -8.06
CA SER A 357 15.69 29.03 -7.04
C SER A 357 15.70 30.50 -7.45
N LYS A 358 16.16 31.38 -6.56
CA LYS A 358 16.33 32.80 -6.90
C LYS A 358 17.33 33.02 -8.04
N GLU A 359 18.33 32.17 -8.14
CA GLU A 359 19.38 32.19 -9.18
C GLU A 359 18.93 31.50 -10.48
N SER A 360 18.02 30.53 -10.38
CA SER A 360 17.47 29.78 -11.50
C SER A 360 15.93 29.69 -11.41
N PRO A 361 15.22 30.82 -11.60
CA PRO A 361 13.77 30.86 -11.50
C PRO A 361 13.09 30.23 -12.72
N ILE A 362 11.91 29.68 -12.50
CA ILE A 362 11.02 29.14 -13.53
C ILE A 362 10.40 30.29 -14.32
N THR A 363 10.70 30.35 -15.62
CA THR A 363 10.09 31.34 -16.53
C THR A 363 8.79 30.79 -17.10
N ASP A 364 8.83 29.57 -17.63
CA ASP A 364 7.65 28.87 -18.12
C ASP A 364 7.21 27.81 -17.10
N LEU A 365 5.94 27.81 -16.69
CA LEU A 365 5.42 26.83 -15.73
C LEU A 365 5.54 25.38 -16.22
N SER A 366 5.64 25.13 -17.52
CA SER A 366 5.91 23.77 -18.03
C SER A 366 7.27 23.24 -17.62
N ASP A 367 8.23 24.12 -17.32
CA ASP A 367 9.57 23.73 -16.89
C ASP A 367 9.58 23.18 -15.47
N VAL A 368 8.51 23.37 -14.68
CA VAL A 368 8.37 22.78 -13.33
C VAL A 368 8.52 21.26 -13.39
N CYS A 369 7.97 20.61 -14.41
CA CYS A 369 8.02 19.15 -14.59
C CYS A 369 9.45 18.59 -14.72
N HIS A 370 10.42 19.45 -15.03
CA HIS A 370 11.83 19.10 -15.23
C HIS A 370 12.76 19.72 -14.18
N ALA A 371 12.19 20.43 -13.19
CA ALA A 371 12.93 20.93 -12.04
C ALA A 371 13.06 19.85 -10.95
N MET A 372 14.13 19.90 -10.16
CA MET A 372 14.24 19.07 -8.97
C MET A 372 13.47 19.72 -7.82
N PRO A 373 12.56 18.99 -7.14
CA PRO A 373 11.85 19.53 -5.99
C PRO A 373 12.79 19.69 -4.79
N GLN A 374 12.49 20.69 -3.98
CA GLN A 374 12.99 20.83 -2.61
C GLN A 374 11.80 20.75 -1.65
N TYR A 375 11.96 20.03 -0.55
CA TYR A 375 10.86 19.84 0.40
C TYR A 375 11.08 20.64 1.67
N SER A 376 9.98 21.16 2.22
CA SER A 376 9.88 21.36 3.67
C SER A 376 9.36 20.07 4.30
N TYR A 377 9.60 19.90 5.60
CA TYR A 377 9.25 18.69 6.31
C TYR A 377 8.39 18.97 7.54
N VAL A 378 7.51 18.03 7.84
CA VAL A 378 6.77 17.93 9.09
C VAL A 378 6.96 16.53 9.69
N ASP A 379 6.52 16.34 10.93
CA ASP A 379 6.52 15.03 11.58
C ASP A 379 5.58 14.05 10.87
N GLY A 380 6.05 12.82 10.67
CA GLY A 380 5.31 11.74 10.03
C GLY A 380 6.18 10.52 9.83
N ASP A 381 5.94 9.79 8.74
CA ASP A 381 6.59 8.52 8.42
C ASP A 381 7.51 8.57 7.17
N GLY A 382 7.84 9.76 6.69
CA GLY A 382 8.60 9.98 5.45
C GLY A 382 7.74 9.94 4.18
N THR A 383 6.43 9.72 4.29
CA THR A 383 5.48 9.79 3.16
C THR A 383 4.20 10.53 3.56
N VAL A 384 3.59 10.13 4.68
CA VAL A 384 2.32 10.65 5.18
C VAL A 384 2.58 11.46 6.45
N PRO A 385 2.18 12.74 6.49
CA PRO A 385 2.25 13.52 7.72
C PRO A 385 1.44 12.86 8.85
N ALA A 386 1.98 12.86 10.07
CA ALA A 386 1.31 12.26 11.23
C ALA A 386 -0.09 12.85 11.43
N GLU A 387 -0.26 14.18 11.23
CA GLU A 387 -1.55 14.87 11.32
C GLU A 387 -2.59 14.31 10.34
N SER A 388 -2.17 13.94 9.12
CA SER A 388 -3.05 13.34 8.12
C SER A 388 -3.44 11.91 8.49
N ALA A 389 -2.49 11.13 8.97
CA ALA A 389 -2.71 9.73 9.34
C ALA A 389 -3.52 9.57 10.63
N GLU A 390 -3.42 10.52 11.56
CA GLU A 390 -4.21 10.55 12.80
C GLU A 390 -5.65 11.06 12.56
N ALA A 391 -5.87 11.90 11.54
CA ALA A 391 -7.15 12.52 11.22
C ALA A 391 -8.11 11.57 10.45
N ASP A 392 -8.35 10.40 11.03
CA ASP A 392 -9.17 9.32 10.46
C ASP A 392 -10.69 9.56 10.55
N GLY A 393 -11.14 10.38 11.49
CA GLY A 393 -12.56 10.73 11.65
C GLY A 393 -13.43 9.66 12.30
N PHE A 394 -12.84 8.59 12.85
CA PHE A 394 -13.55 7.50 13.53
C PHE A 394 -13.41 7.58 15.06
N GLU A 395 -14.26 6.86 15.79
CA GLU A 395 -14.05 6.64 17.22
C GLU A 395 -13.11 5.43 17.41
N ALA A 396 -11.81 5.65 17.26
CA ALA A 396 -10.81 4.60 17.46
C ALA A 396 -10.76 4.15 18.92
N VAL A 397 -10.65 2.84 19.13
CA VAL A 397 -10.38 2.24 20.44
C VAL A 397 -9.00 2.65 20.93
N GLU A 398 -8.01 2.68 20.03
CA GLU A 398 -6.65 3.10 20.32
C GLU A 398 -6.02 3.72 19.07
N ARG A 399 -5.28 4.82 19.25
CA ARG A 399 -4.40 5.42 18.24
C ARG A 399 -2.98 5.40 18.77
N VAL A 400 -2.03 4.94 17.97
CA VAL A 400 -0.64 4.81 18.41
C VAL A 400 0.31 5.38 17.37
N GLY A 401 1.04 6.42 17.75
CA GLY A 401 2.21 6.91 17.03
C GLY A 401 3.41 5.98 17.24
N VAL A 402 4.04 5.56 16.13
CA VAL A 402 5.23 4.70 16.15
C VAL A 402 6.34 5.34 15.32
N ALA A 403 7.55 5.42 15.91
CA ALA A 403 8.71 5.99 15.24
C ALA A 403 9.31 5.03 14.21
N ALA A 404 8.72 4.99 13.01
CA ALA A 404 9.18 4.16 11.90
C ALA A 404 8.79 4.80 10.56
N SER A 405 9.55 4.50 9.50
CA SER A 405 9.22 4.94 8.15
C SER A 405 7.94 4.28 7.62
N HIS A 406 7.34 4.85 6.58
CA HIS A 406 6.05 4.43 6.03
C HIS A 406 5.95 2.94 5.73
N ARG A 407 7.02 2.35 5.17
CA ARG A 407 7.14 0.91 4.92
C ARG A 407 7.74 0.16 6.10
N GLY A 408 8.61 0.81 6.87
CA GLY A 408 9.19 0.27 8.10
C GLY A 408 8.14 -0.15 9.13
N LEU A 409 7.00 0.55 9.19
CA LEU A 409 5.87 0.20 10.06
C LEU A 409 5.36 -1.25 9.86
N LEU A 410 5.48 -1.84 8.66
CA LEU A 410 5.00 -3.20 8.40
C LEU A 410 5.89 -4.30 9.00
N LYS A 411 7.14 -3.97 9.35
CA LYS A 411 8.12 -4.87 9.97
C LYS A 411 8.56 -4.42 11.37
N ASP A 412 8.05 -3.30 11.85
CA ASP A 412 8.40 -2.75 13.16
C ASP A 412 7.89 -3.65 14.30
N GLU A 413 8.77 -4.02 15.22
CA GLU A 413 8.46 -4.97 16.30
C GLU A 413 7.35 -4.46 17.23
N ARG A 414 7.28 -3.14 17.47
CA ARG A 414 6.23 -2.54 18.28
C ARG A 414 4.90 -2.58 17.55
N VAL A 415 4.87 -2.31 16.24
CA VAL A 415 3.66 -2.48 15.41
C VAL A 415 3.18 -3.93 15.43
N LEU A 416 4.07 -4.89 15.21
CA LEU A 416 3.72 -6.31 15.23
C LEU A 416 3.17 -6.73 16.60
N SER A 417 3.77 -6.24 17.70
CA SER A 417 3.30 -6.49 19.07
C SER A 417 1.91 -5.87 19.34
N LEU A 418 1.64 -4.66 18.83
CA LEU A 418 0.32 -4.02 18.93
C LEU A 418 -0.75 -4.81 18.17
N ILE A 419 -0.42 -5.30 16.96
CA ILE A 419 -1.32 -6.15 16.18
C ILE A 419 -1.64 -7.43 16.95
N GLN A 420 -0.64 -8.10 17.51
CA GLN A 420 -0.83 -9.29 18.35
C GLN A 420 -1.76 -8.99 19.54
N LYS A 421 -1.51 -7.89 20.26
CA LYS A 421 -2.37 -7.42 21.37
C LYS A 421 -3.82 -7.22 20.92
N TRP A 422 -4.05 -6.50 19.82
CA TRP A 422 -5.41 -6.14 19.38
C TRP A 422 -6.19 -7.30 18.76
N LEU A 423 -5.47 -8.29 18.20
CA LEU A 423 -6.01 -9.56 17.76
C LEU A 423 -6.18 -10.58 18.90
N GLY A 424 -5.59 -10.33 20.08
CA GLY A 424 -5.65 -11.25 21.22
C GLY A 424 -4.86 -12.54 21.01
N VAL A 425 -3.72 -12.47 20.31
CA VAL A 425 -2.89 -13.64 19.97
C VAL A 425 -1.48 -13.51 20.52
N GLU A 426 -0.85 -14.64 20.84
CA GLU A 426 0.55 -14.71 21.27
C GLU A 426 1.33 -15.66 20.37
N LYS A 427 2.63 -15.38 20.18
CA LYS A 427 3.51 -16.25 19.40
C LYS A 427 3.70 -17.57 20.15
N LYS A 428 3.40 -18.70 19.49
CA LYS A 428 3.69 -20.01 20.08
C LYS A 428 5.21 -20.16 20.18
N SER A 429 5.75 -20.15 21.40
CA SER A 429 7.15 -20.53 21.59
C SER A 429 7.30 -21.97 21.09
N ASN A 430 8.11 -22.18 20.04
CA ASN A 430 8.58 -23.52 19.70
C ASN A 430 9.48 -23.98 20.85
N LYS A 431 8.88 -24.53 21.91
CA LYS A 431 9.59 -25.41 22.84
C LYS A 431 9.99 -26.65 22.04
N HIS A 432 11.11 -26.58 21.34
CA HIS A 432 11.87 -27.78 21.08
C HIS A 432 12.25 -28.35 22.44
N SER A 433 11.46 -29.32 22.90
CA SER A 433 11.77 -30.17 24.04
C SER A 433 13.07 -30.92 23.71
N LYS A 434 14.21 -30.32 24.04
CA LYS A 434 15.44 -31.07 24.26
C LYS A 434 15.28 -31.82 25.58
N THR A 435 14.51 -32.90 25.55
CA THR A 435 14.61 -33.96 26.55
C THR A 435 15.55 -35.02 26.02
N SER A 436 16.84 -34.69 25.96
CA SER A 436 17.88 -35.71 25.97
C SER A 436 17.87 -36.34 27.36
N LYS A 437 17.17 -37.47 27.51
CA LYS A 437 17.38 -38.39 28.63
C LYS A 437 18.83 -38.88 28.54
N VAL A 438 19.71 -38.32 29.37
CA VAL A 438 21.01 -38.91 29.65
C VAL A 438 20.74 -40.07 30.61
N ALA A 439 20.96 -41.28 30.13
CA ALA A 439 21.02 -42.47 30.97
C ALA A 439 22.36 -42.44 31.71
N ASP A 440 22.33 -42.40 33.05
CA ASP A 440 23.49 -42.62 33.89
C ASP A 440 24.02 -44.05 33.65
N ALA A 441 25.22 -44.15 33.09
CA ALA A 441 26.01 -45.36 33.09
C ALA A 441 27.15 -45.20 34.11
N SER A 442 27.03 -45.94 35.21
CA SER A 442 28.01 -46.09 36.28
C SER A 442 29.39 -46.48 35.75
N SER A 443 30.41 -45.65 35.99
CA SER A 443 31.81 -45.96 35.72
C SER A 443 32.43 -46.72 36.89
N ASN A 444 32.77 -47.99 36.67
CA ASN A 444 33.64 -48.78 37.53
C ASN A 444 35.07 -48.21 37.51
N LYS A 445 35.66 -48.02 38.70
CA LYS A 445 37.10 -47.78 38.91
C LYS A 445 37.90 -49.05 38.61
N PRO A 446 39.14 -48.93 38.09
CA PRO A 446 40.19 -49.90 38.37
C PRO A 446 41.17 -49.36 39.42
N MET A 447 41.48 -50.21 40.40
CA MET A 447 42.68 -50.17 41.24
C MET A 447 43.94 -50.35 40.36
N ASN A 448 45.02 -49.62 40.65
CA ASN A 448 46.25 -50.19 41.22
C ASN A 448 47.38 -49.16 41.37
N CYS A 449 48.07 -49.30 42.51
CA CYS A 449 49.51 -49.12 42.83
C CYS A 449 50.24 -47.91 42.20
N VAL A 450 50.88 -47.02 42.95
CA VAL A 450 51.88 -47.18 44.03
C VAL A 450 51.78 -46.00 45.01
#